data_AF-C7DDF8-F1
#
_entry.id   AF-C7DDF8-F1
#
_cell.length_a   1.000
_cell.length_b   1.000
_cell.length_c   1.000
_cell.angle_alpha   90.00
_cell.angle_beta   90.00
_cell.angle_gamma   90.00
#
_symmetry.space_group_name_H-M   'P 1'
#
loop_
_entity.id
_entity.type
_entity.pdbx_description
1 polymer ?
#
loop_
_entity_poly.entity_id
_entity_poly.type
_entity_poly.pdbx_seq_one_letter_code
_entity_poly.pdbx_strand_id
1 'polypeptide(L)'
;MDQHSIVSIFKNHLPDQAGQKLLDDFANGQDIELEQLSLTSLKMVEIAMELEEEHELEIDIENFEECKMMSEFVALCQAEAA
;
A
#
# COMPACT_ATOMS: atom_id res chain seq x y z
N MET A 1 2.58 -7.14 -10.71
CA MET A 1 2.83 -5.77 -10.19
C MET A 1 4.12 -5.75 -9.39
N ASP A 2 4.91 -4.67 -9.43
CA ASP A 2 6.13 -4.55 -8.62
C ASP A 2 5.92 -3.67 -7.37
N GLN A 3 6.80 -3.83 -6.38
CA GLN A 3 6.74 -3.08 -5.12
C GLN A 3 6.87 -1.56 -5.33
N HIS A 4 7.62 -1.12 -6.35
CA HIS A 4 7.83 0.31 -6.60
C HIS A 4 6.54 0.99 -7.07
N SER A 5 5.74 0.33 -7.92
CA SER A 5 4.41 0.82 -8.31
C SER A 5 3.50 1.00 -7.11
N ILE A 6 3.40 -0.01 -6.24
CA ILE A 6 2.54 0.05 -5.04
C ILE A 6 2.98 1.20 -4.12
N VAL A 7 4.28 1.30 -3.84
CA VAL A 7 4.83 2.37 -3.00
C VAL A 7 4.60 3.75 -3.62
N SER A 8 4.65 3.88 -4.95
CA SER A 8 4.37 5.13 -5.65
C SER A 8 2.93 5.59 -5.44
N ILE A 9 1.95 4.68 -5.55
CA ILE A 9 0.54 4.99 -5.28
C ILE A 9 0.37 5.45 -3.82
N PHE A 10 0.96 4.74 -2.85
CA PHE A 10 0.92 5.17 -1.45
C PHE A 10 1.48 6.57 -1.24
N LYS A 11 2.57 6.94 -1.94
CA LYS A 11 3.16 8.29 -1.84
C LYS A 11 2.25 9.39 -2.39
N ASN A 12 1.44 9.11 -3.40
CA ASN A 12 0.44 10.06 -3.91
C ASN A 12 -0.64 10.36 -2.85
N HIS A 13 -0.96 9.35 -2.04
CA HIS A 13 -2.02 9.37 -1.03
C HIS A 13 -1.57 9.83 0.35
N LEU A 14 -0.28 9.70 0.65
CA LEU A 14 0.39 10.11 1.89
C LEU A 14 1.43 11.20 1.60
N PRO A 15 1.02 12.45 1.32
CA PRO A 15 1.94 13.52 0.95
C PRO A 15 2.75 14.06 2.14
N ASP A 16 2.42 13.68 3.37
CA ASP A 16 3.11 14.15 4.55
C ASP A 16 4.55 13.58 4.64
N GLN A 17 5.45 14.37 5.21
CA GLN A 17 6.87 14.02 5.25
C GLN A 17 7.16 12.77 6.11
N ALA A 18 6.30 12.43 7.08
CA ALA A 18 6.50 11.27 7.94
C ALA A 18 6.11 9.97 7.20
N GLY A 19 4.94 9.95 6.56
CA GLY A 19 4.49 8.86 5.70
C GLY A 19 5.45 8.62 4.53
N GLN A 20 5.90 9.67 3.85
CA GLN A 20 6.89 9.52 2.77
C GLN A 20 8.21 8.92 3.25
N LYS A 21 8.69 9.31 4.44
CA LYS A 21 9.91 8.74 5.01
C LYS A 21 9.74 7.25 5.34
N LEU A 22 8.61 6.85 5.92
CA LEU A 22 8.34 5.44 6.20
C LEU A 22 8.31 4.61 4.90
N LEU A 23 7.69 5.13 3.85
CA LEU A 23 7.66 4.50 2.54
C LEU A 23 9.06 4.42 1.89
N ASP A 24 9.93 5.41 2.12
CA ASP A 24 11.34 5.36 1.73
C ASP A 24 12.11 4.29 2.53
N ASP A 25 11.89 4.19 3.84
CA ASP A 25 12.49 3.17 4.70
C ASP A 25 12.10 1.76 4.21
N PHE A 26 10.82 1.57 3.82
CA PHE A 26 10.33 0.36 3.16
C PHE A 26 10.98 0.06 1.82
N ALA A 27 11.12 1.06 0.95
CA ALA A 27 11.82 0.90 -0.32
C ALA A 27 13.32 0.53 -0.13
N ASN A 28 13.91 0.89 1.01
CA ASN A 28 15.28 0.52 1.39
C ASN A 28 15.37 -0.82 2.13
N GLY A 29 14.28 -1.59 2.21
CA GLY A 29 14.25 -2.94 2.77
C GLY A 29 13.94 -3.01 4.26
N GLN A 30 13.48 -1.91 4.89
CA GLN A 30 12.96 -1.95 6.24
C GLN A 30 11.44 -2.13 6.22
N ASP A 31 10.96 -3.29 6.63
CA ASP A 31 9.51 -3.47 6.72
C ASP A 31 8.87 -2.53 7.75
N ILE A 32 7.66 -2.07 7.47
CA ILE A 32 6.94 -1.10 8.30
C ILE A 32 5.53 -1.62 8.61
N GLU A 33 5.01 -1.24 9.78
CA GLU A 33 3.62 -1.51 10.13
C GLU A 33 2.71 -0.50 9.41
N LEU A 34 1.59 -0.95 8.85
CA LEU A 34 0.63 -0.06 8.17
C LEU A 34 0.03 0.97 9.14
N GLU A 35 -0.10 0.64 10.43
CA GLU A 35 -0.55 1.58 11.47
C GLU A 35 0.35 2.81 11.57
N GLN A 36 1.66 2.71 11.26
CA GLN A 36 2.60 3.83 11.30
C GLN A 36 2.32 4.86 10.20
N LEU A 37 1.70 4.44 9.10
CA LEU A 37 1.24 5.33 8.03
C LEU A 37 -0.02 6.11 8.42
N SER A 38 -0.64 5.81 9.57
CA SER A 38 -1.84 6.48 10.08
C SER A 38 -2.96 6.58 9.04
N LEU A 39 -3.11 5.53 8.21
CA LEU A 39 -4.09 5.47 7.14
C LEU A 39 -5.50 5.37 7.73
N THR A 40 -6.40 6.23 7.25
CA THR A 40 -7.84 6.07 7.54
C THR A 40 -8.44 5.02 6.62
N SER A 41 -9.55 4.38 7.01
CA SER A 41 -10.25 3.43 6.13
C SER A 41 -10.61 4.04 4.76
N LEU A 42 -10.99 5.32 4.73
CA LEU A 42 -11.23 6.04 3.47
C LEU A 42 -9.98 6.12 2.60
N LYS A 43 -8.82 6.40 3.20
CA LYS A 43 -7.54 6.49 2.48
C LYS A 43 -7.11 5.13 1.93
N MET A 44 -7.34 4.05 2.68
CA MET A 44 -7.11 2.69 2.20
C MET A 44 -7.98 2.35 1.00
N VAL A 45 -9.26 2.75 1.01
CA VAL A 45 -10.17 2.58 -0.13
C VAL A 45 -9.67 3.35 -1.36
N GLU A 46 -9.25 4.60 -1.18
CA GLU A 46 -8.71 5.43 -2.29
C GLU A 46 -7.46 4.78 -2.91
N ILE A 47 -6.54 4.26 -2.09
CA ILE A 47 -5.35 3.54 -2.56
C ILE A 47 -5.74 2.25 -3.30
N ALA A 48 -6.67 1.47 -2.75
CA ALA A 48 -7.15 0.24 -3.37
C ALA A 48 -7.76 0.50 -4.75
N MET A 49 -8.62 1.52 -4.88
CA MET A 49 -9.22 1.89 -6.16
C MET A 49 -8.19 2.30 -7.22
N GLU A 50 -7.15 3.06 -6.83
CA GLU A 50 -6.07 3.44 -7.76
C GLU A 50 -5.24 2.22 -8.17
N LEU A 51 -4.99 1.27 -7.25
CA LEU A 51 -4.36 -0.01 -7.58
C LEU A 51 -5.21 -0.85 -8.56
N GLU A 52 -6.53 -0.90 -8.36
CA GLU A 52 -7.46 -1.57 -9.29
C GLU A 52 -7.44 -0.92 -10.68
N GLU A 53 -7.47 0.41 -10.75
CA GLU A 53 -7.46 1.16 -12.01
C GLU A 53 -6.13 1.03 -12.76
N GLU A 54 -4.99 1.18 -12.08
CA GLU A 54 -3.68 1.12 -12.73
C GLU A 54 -3.25 -0.30 -13.13
N HIS A 55 -3.75 -1.32 -12.43
CA HIS A 55 -3.29 -2.70 -12.60
C HIS A 55 -4.38 -3.69 -12.99
N GLU A 56 -5.59 -3.23 -13.30
CA GLU A 56 -6.75 -4.05 -13.68
C GLU A 56 -7.04 -5.16 -12.65
N LEU A 57 -6.99 -4.82 -11.36
CA LEU A 57 -7.20 -5.74 -10.24
C LEU A 57 -8.63 -5.68 -9.70
N GLU A 58 -9.04 -6.74 -9.01
CA GLU A 58 -10.23 -6.75 -8.16
C GLU A 58 -9.76 -6.97 -6.72
N ILE A 59 -9.73 -5.89 -5.93
CA ILE A 59 -9.16 -5.87 -4.60
C ILE A 59 -10.28 -5.95 -3.57
N ASP A 60 -10.22 -6.96 -2.70
CA ASP A 60 -11.03 -6.98 -1.49
C ASP A 60 -10.33 -6.20 -0.37
N ILE A 61 -10.90 -5.06 0.00
CA ILE A 61 -10.38 -4.18 1.06
C ILE A 61 -10.41 -4.89 2.42
N GLU A 62 -11.32 -5.85 2.64
CA GLU A 62 -11.33 -6.64 3.88
C GLU A 62 -10.02 -7.44 4.04
N ASN A 63 -9.46 -7.96 2.95
CA ASN A 63 -8.16 -8.64 2.98
C ASN A 63 -7.01 -7.67 3.34
N PHE A 64 -7.17 -6.39 2.99
CA PHE A 64 -6.16 -5.36 3.26
C PHE A 64 -6.19 -4.89 4.71
N GLU A 65 -7.38 -4.87 5.34
CA GLU A 65 -7.52 -4.57 6.77
C GLU A 65 -6.87 -5.63 7.68
N GLU A 66 -6.71 -6.87 7.18
CA GLU A 66 -5.99 -7.93 7.91
C GLU A 66 -4.46 -7.80 7.84
N CYS A 67 -3.94 -7.02 6.88
CA CYS A 67 -2.50 -6.79 6.75
C CYS A 67 -2.01 -5.89 7.89
N LYS A 68 -0.95 -6.32 8.57
CA LYS A 68 -0.28 -5.52 9.60
C LYS A 68 0.97 -4.86 9.07
N MET A 69 1.68 -5.57 8.18
CA MET A 69 2.93 -5.13 7.59
C MET A 69 2.74 -4.67 6.14
N MET A 70 3.57 -3.72 5.70
CA MET A 70 3.59 -3.28 4.30
C MET A 70 4.02 -4.41 3.36
N SER A 71 4.93 -5.29 3.80
CA SER A 71 5.31 -6.49 3.02
C SER A 71 4.14 -7.46 2.80
N GLU A 72 3.27 -7.65 3.79
CA GLU A 72 2.05 -8.48 3.68
C GLU A 72 1.10 -7.89 2.65
N PHE A 73 0.86 -6.58 2.74
CA PHE A 73 0.02 -5.84 1.79
C PHE A 73 0.57 -5.98 0.36
N VAL A 74 1.87 -5.73 0.16
CA VAL A 74 2.51 -5.85 -1.15
C VAL A 74 2.40 -7.27 -1.70
N ALA A 75 2.62 -8.28 -0.87
CA ALA A 75 2.52 -9.68 -1.28
C ALA A 75 1.09 -10.04 -1.70
N LEU A 76 0.08 -9.55 -0.98
CA LEU A 76 -1.32 -9.74 -1.32
C LEU A 76 -1.67 -9.08 -2.65
N CYS A 77 -1.31 -7.81 -2.85
CA CYS A 77 -1.56 -7.13 -4.12
C CYS A 77 -0.83 -7.82 -5.30
N GLN A 78 0.34 -8.38 -5.07
CA GLN A 78 1.07 -9.17 -6.07
C GLN A 78 0.37 -10.50 -6.41
N ALA A 79 -0.28 -11.13 -5.42
CA ALA A 79 -1.02 -12.37 -5.61
C ALA A 79 -2.32 -12.15 -6.41
N GLU A 80 -3.04 -11.06 -6.15
CA GLU A 80 -4.25 -10.70 -6.90
C GLU A 80 -3.96 -10.24 -8.33
N ALA A 81 -2.73 -9.77 -8.59
CA ALA A 81 -2.27 -9.32 -9.91
C ALA A 81 -1.74 -10.43 -10.83
N ALA A 82 -1.87 -11.70 -10.46
CA ALA A 82 -1.31 -12.85 -11.17
C ALA A 82 -2.40 -13.72 -11.82
#